data_AF-A0A7Y7E5P3-F1
#
_entry.id   AF-A0A7Y7E5P3-F1
#
_cell.length_a   1.000
_cell.length_b   1.000
_cell.length_c   1.000
_cell.angle_alpha   90.00
_cell.angle_beta   90.00
_cell.angle_gamma   90.00
#
_symmetry.space_group_name_H-M   'P 1'
#
loop_
_entity.id
_entity.type
_entity.pdbx_description
1 polymer ?
#
loop_
_entity_poly.entity_id
_entity_poly.type
_entity_poly.pdbx_seq_one_letter_code
_entity_poly.pdbx_strand_id
1 'polypeptide(L)'
;MATISGRKGARTLSRFVTAAIAAALIGTTAGTAAAAPATDPAPKAAEASIPQAAPQATTYSASASTPSFPLRAIDDIGWRWDYVPNRSGNFKDRDWSGAHWEGVSAAVQVDKDQDGRPDGQYLRGFDGELLFYKDGVEPKQTIGPGWNIYDRLLSPGDLTGSGAPDLLARDKSGVLWLYQTRADNTLGDRVRVGRGWDQYTDIAGLGDL
;
A
#
# COMPACT_ATOMS: atom_id res chain seq x y z
N MET A 1 32.51 67.73 12.24
CA MET A 1 33.06 66.67 13.11
C MET A 1 31.87 65.86 13.62
N ALA A 2 31.77 64.54 13.55
CA ALA A 2 32.66 63.44 13.20
C ALA A 2 31.78 62.25 12.70
N THR A 3 32.06 61.68 11.52
CA THR A 3 32.65 60.34 11.25
C THR A 3 31.78 59.08 11.43
N ILE A 4 31.89 58.25 10.40
CA ILE A 4 31.26 56.96 10.04
C ILE A 4 31.64 55.80 10.98
N SER A 5 30.72 54.84 11.18
CA SER A 5 31.02 53.39 11.34
C SER A 5 29.69 52.60 11.28
N GLY A 6 29.41 51.58 10.48
CA GLY A 6 30.26 50.55 9.90
C GLY A 6 29.95 49.18 10.55
N ARG A 7 28.93 48.45 10.09
CA ARG A 7 28.80 47.00 10.36
C ARG A 7 28.34 46.24 9.12
N LYS A 8 29.32 45.64 8.44
CA LYS A 8 29.16 44.56 7.48
C LYS A 8 28.89 43.27 8.26
N GLY A 9 27.70 42.69 8.13
CA GLY A 9 27.40 41.34 8.60
C GLY A 9 27.88 40.32 7.57
N ALA A 10 28.95 39.60 7.90
CA ALA A 10 29.45 38.49 7.10
C ALA A 10 28.45 37.32 7.14
N ARG A 11 28.06 36.80 5.97
CA ARG A 11 27.33 35.53 5.84
C ARG A 11 28.33 34.39 5.88
N THR A 12 28.33 33.60 6.95
CA THR A 12 29.10 32.37 7.06
C THR A 12 28.41 31.26 6.28
N LEU A 13 29.08 30.73 5.26
CA LEU A 13 28.69 29.52 4.53
C LEU A 13 28.93 28.29 5.42
N SER A 14 27.86 27.60 5.83
CA SER A 14 27.97 26.29 6.49
C SER A 14 28.34 25.21 5.48
N ARG A 15 29.43 24.50 5.76
CA ARG A 15 29.95 23.38 5.00
C ARG A 15 29.33 22.09 5.56
N PHE A 16 28.62 21.32 4.73
CA PHE A 16 28.18 19.97 5.10
C PHE A 16 29.38 19.04 5.11
N VAL A 17 29.71 18.49 6.28
CA VAL A 17 30.66 17.38 6.42
C VAL A 17 29.87 16.08 6.30
N THR A 18 30.18 15.28 5.28
CA THR A 18 29.67 13.92 5.14
C THR A 18 30.55 12.98 5.97
N ALA A 19 29.97 12.32 6.97
CA ALA A 19 30.64 11.27 7.73
C ALA A 19 30.37 9.91 7.06
N ALA A 20 31.42 9.25 6.59
CA ALA A 20 31.38 7.85 6.19
C ALA A 20 31.59 6.98 7.45
N ILE A 21 30.64 6.12 7.78
CA ILE A 21 30.83 5.10 8.81
C ILE A 21 31.33 3.83 8.14
N ALA A 22 32.62 3.53 8.35
CA ALA A 22 33.19 2.21 8.17
C ALA A 22 33.01 1.43 9.49
N ALA A 23 32.42 0.24 9.42
CA ALA A 23 32.42 -0.72 10.53
C ALA A 23 33.19 -1.97 10.10
N ALA A 24 34.29 -2.24 10.80
CA ALA A 24 35.10 -3.44 10.67
C ALA A 24 34.62 -4.56 11.63
N LEU A 25 34.83 -5.80 11.21
CA LEU A 25 34.53 -7.07 11.89
C LEU A 25 35.16 -7.19 13.30
N ILE A 26 34.59 -8.08 14.14
CA ILE A 26 35.26 -9.23 14.81
C ILE A 26 34.18 -10.12 15.46
N GLY A 27 34.34 -11.45 15.40
CA GLY A 27 33.78 -12.35 16.41
C GLY A 27 33.19 -13.66 15.90
N THR A 28 34.06 -14.59 15.51
CA THR A 28 33.73 -16.02 15.35
C THR A 28 33.40 -16.68 16.69
N THR A 29 32.24 -17.33 16.82
CA THR A 29 32.09 -18.53 17.64
C THR A 29 31.31 -19.58 16.86
N ALA A 30 31.96 -20.73 16.69
CA ALA A 30 31.42 -21.91 16.05
C ALA A 30 30.34 -22.54 16.95
N GLY A 31 29.10 -22.58 16.47
CA GLY A 31 28.08 -23.48 16.98
C GLY A 31 28.02 -24.70 16.06
N THR A 32 28.48 -25.85 16.53
CA THR A 32 28.31 -27.13 15.84
C THR A 32 26.84 -27.54 15.86
N ALA A 33 26.10 -27.22 14.80
CA ALA A 33 24.85 -27.87 14.48
C ALA A 33 25.13 -29.02 13.51
N ALA A 34 24.80 -30.24 13.95
CA ALA A 34 25.04 -31.48 13.22
C ALA A 34 24.43 -31.44 11.80
N ALA A 35 25.22 -31.88 10.82
CA ALA A 35 24.76 -32.10 9.46
C ALA A 35 23.70 -33.21 9.45
N ALA A 36 22.46 -32.86 9.09
CA ALA A 36 21.50 -33.85 8.60
C ALA A 36 21.95 -34.31 7.20
N PRO A 37 21.90 -35.61 6.88
CA PRO A 37 22.38 -36.13 5.60
C PRO A 37 21.56 -35.55 4.45
N ALA A 38 22.27 -34.98 3.47
CA ALA A 38 21.71 -34.55 2.20
C ALA A 38 21.41 -35.77 1.33
N THR A 39 20.15 -36.22 1.31
CA THR A 39 19.63 -37.10 0.27
C THR A 39 18.17 -36.75 0.00
N ASP A 40 17.96 -35.77 -0.87
CA ASP A 40 17.15 -35.94 -2.08
C ASP A 40 17.44 -34.75 -3.01
N PRO A 41 17.81 -34.97 -4.28
CA PRO A 41 17.92 -33.87 -5.22
C PRO A 41 16.54 -33.23 -5.39
N ALA A 42 16.49 -31.90 -5.29
CA ALA A 42 15.31 -31.12 -5.67
C ALA A 42 14.81 -31.60 -7.06
N PRO A 43 13.50 -31.79 -7.27
CA PRO A 43 13.00 -32.20 -8.57
C PRO A 43 13.45 -31.15 -9.60
N LYS A 44 14.20 -31.61 -10.60
CA LYS A 44 14.54 -30.82 -11.79
C LYS A 44 13.24 -30.20 -12.30
N ALA A 45 13.18 -28.87 -12.38
CA ALA A 45 12.02 -28.16 -12.90
C ALA A 45 11.64 -28.79 -14.24
N ALA A 46 10.56 -29.55 -14.26
CA ALA A 46 9.94 -29.97 -15.49
C ALA A 46 9.47 -28.68 -16.16
N GLU A 47 9.88 -28.46 -17.41
CA GLU A 47 9.27 -27.42 -18.25
C GLU A 47 7.78 -27.69 -18.26
N ALA A 48 7.03 -26.87 -17.51
CA ALA A 48 5.59 -26.98 -17.46
C ALA A 48 5.06 -26.67 -18.86
N SER A 49 4.54 -27.70 -19.52
CA SER A 49 3.72 -27.56 -20.72
C SER A 49 2.60 -26.57 -20.39
N ILE A 50 2.65 -25.36 -20.97
CA ILE A 50 1.60 -24.36 -20.79
C ILE A 50 0.30 -25.00 -21.31
N PRO A 51 -0.75 -25.17 -20.48
CA PRO A 51 -2.02 -25.65 -20.96
C PRO A 51 -2.59 -24.66 -21.97
N GLN A 52 -2.70 -25.08 -23.23
CA GLN A 52 -3.35 -24.34 -24.31
C GLN A 52 -4.87 -24.43 -24.17
N ALA A 53 -5.41 -23.93 -23.07
CA ALA A 53 -6.83 -23.58 -22.92
C ALA A 53 -6.98 -22.78 -21.62
N ALA A 54 -7.17 -21.47 -21.74
CA ALA A 54 -7.67 -20.67 -20.63
C ALA A 54 -9.07 -21.22 -20.26
N PRO A 55 -9.40 -21.40 -18.96
CA PRO A 55 -10.77 -21.67 -18.56
C PRO A 55 -11.68 -20.58 -19.13
N GLN A 56 -12.84 -20.97 -19.66
CA GLN A 56 -13.81 -20.02 -20.21
C GLN A 56 -14.12 -18.96 -19.17
N ALA A 57 -13.84 -17.70 -19.50
CA ALA A 57 -14.18 -16.56 -18.67
C ALA A 57 -15.69 -16.56 -18.46
N THR A 58 -16.11 -16.74 -17.20
CA THR A 58 -17.49 -16.49 -16.80
C THR A 58 -17.81 -15.05 -17.18
N THR A 59 -18.79 -14.85 -18.06
CA THR A 59 -19.18 -13.50 -18.47
C THR A 59 -19.93 -12.84 -17.31
N TYR A 60 -19.22 -12.01 -16.54
CA TYR A 60 -19.83 -11.07 -15.62
C TYR A 60 -20.65 -10.07 -16.43
N SER A 61 -21.96 -10.06 -16.21
CA SER A 61 -22.87 -9.13 -16.89
C SER A 61 -22.83 -7.79 -16.16
N ALA A 62 -21.87 -6.93 -16.51
CA ALA A 62 -21.84 -5.57 -16.00
C ALA A 62 -22.86 -4.72 -16.77
N SER A 63 -23.96 -4.36 -16.13
CA SER A 63 -24.71 -3.15 -16.49
C SER A 63 -24.04 -1.98 -15.79
N ALA A 64 -23.13 -1.24 -16.44
CA ALA A 64 -22.52 -0.10 -15.77
C ALA A 64 -21.96 0.95 -16.74
N SER A 65 -22.10 2.21 -16.35
CA SER A 65 -21.22 3.28 -16.84
C SER A 65 -19.77 2.83 -16.79
N THR A 66 -18.95 3.18 -17.78
CA THR A 66 -17.52 2.83 -17.79
C THR A 66 -16.87 3.19 -16.45
N PRO A 67 -16.35 2.21 -15.68
CA PRO A 67 -15.72 2.44 -14.39
C PRO A 67 -14.60 3.48 -14.48
N SER A 68 -14.41 4.25 -13.43
CA SER A 68 -13.45 5.35 -13.39
C SER A 68 -12.90 5.55 -11.98
N PHE A 69 -11.70 5.02 -11.75
CA PHE A 69 -10.94 5.22 -10.53
C PHE A 69 -9.89 6.33 -10.75
N PRO A 70 -9.97 7.47 -10.04
CA PRO A 70 -8.92 8.49 -10.11
C PRO A 70 -7.60 7.94 -9.56
N LEU A 71 -6.50 8.36 -10.18
CA LEU A 71 -5.19 8.27 -9.54
C LEU A 71 -5.13 9.36 -8.47
N ARG A 72 -4.65 9.00 -7.28
CA ARG A 72 -4.55 9.92 -6.15
C ARG A 72 -3.10 10.03 -5.73
N ALA A 73 -2.62 11.24 -5.54
CA ALA A 73 -1.25 11.51 -5.13
C ALA A 73 -1.23 12.50 -3.97
N ILE A 74 -0.23 12.37 -3.10
CA ILE A 74 0.06 13.30 -2.02
C ILE A 74 1.40 13.93 -2.35
N ASP A 75 1.48 15.27 -2.35
CA ASP A 75 2.73 15.99 -2.59
C ASP A 75 3.56 16.17 -1.30
N ASP A 76 4.72 16.81 -1.44
CA ASP A 76 5.71 16.97 -0.37
C ASP A 76 5.28 17.92 0.76
N ILE A 77 4.23 18.70 0.54
CA ILE A 77 3.61 19.58 1.55
C ILE A 77 2.33 18.98 2.13
N GLY A 78 1.98 17.74 1.76
CA GLY A 78 0.84 17.01 2.32
C GLY A 78 -0.50 17.35 1.69
N TRP A 79 -0.53 17.94 0.49
CA TRP A 79 -1.76 18.12 -0.27
C TRP A 79 -2.07 16.90 -1.11
N ARG A 80 -3.34 16.50 -1.12
CA ARG A 80 -3.86 15.42 -1.96
C ARG A 80 -4.41 16.00 -3.25
N TRP A 81 -4.13 15.29 -4.34
CA TRP A 81 -4.54 15.62 -5.69
C TRP A 81 -5.18 14.40 -6.35
N ASP A 82 -6.30 14.63 -7.04
CA ASP A 82 -7.00 13.62 -7.82
C ASP A 82 -6.74 13.85 -9.31
N TYR A 83 -6.39 12.78 -10.01
CA TYR A 83 -6.14 12.74 -11.45
C TYR A 83 -7.16 11.82 -12.09
N VAL A 84 -8.23 12.42 -12.63
CA VAL A 84 -9.32 11.67 -13.27
C VAL A 84 -8.92 11.30 -14.71
N PRO A 85 -9.00 10.02 -15.13
CA PRO A 85 -8.73 9.64 -16.51
C PRO A 85 -9.63 10.40 -17.50
N ASN A 86 -9.04 10.97 -18.56
CA ASN A 86 -9.79 11.67 -19.60
C ASN A 86 -10.27 10.75 -20.74
N ARG A 87 -10.00 9.44 -20.62
CA ARG A 87 -10.37 8.39 -21.59
C ARG A 87 -9.78 8.55 -23.00
N SER A 88 -8.72 9.35 -23.12
CA SER A 88 -7.97 9.58 -24.36
C SER A 88 -6.48 9.31 -24.17
N GLY A 89 -6.14 8.42 -23.23
CA GLY A 89 -4.75 8.09 -22.90
C GLY A 89 -4.04 9.10 -21.97
N ASN A 90 -4.78 10.00 -21.31
CA ASN A 90 -4.22 10.96 -20.35
C ASN A 90 -5.21 11.20 -19.18
N PHE A 91 -4.87 12.11 -18.27
CA PHE A 91 -5.73 12.59 -17.18
C PHE A 91 -6.30 13.98 -17.52
N LYS A 92 -7.36 14.37 -16.79
CA LYS A 92 -7.79 15.77 -16.70
C LYS A 92 -6.74 16.57 -15.91
N ASP A 93 -6.90 17.89 -15.86
CA ASP A 93 -6.18 18.71 -14.89
C ASP A 93 -6.39 18.15 -13.48
N ARG A 94 -5.34 18.19 -12.67
CA ARG A 94 -5.41 17.69 -11.30
C ARG A 94 -6.40 18.53 -10.49
N ASP A 95 -7.22 17.86 -9.72
CA ASP A 95 -8.15 18.49 -8.79
C ASP A 95 -7.58 18.40 -7.38
N TRP A 96 -7.54 19.54 -6.66
CA TRP A 96 -7.16 19.54 -5.26
C TRP A 96 -8.25 18.83 -4.44
N SER A 97 -7.86 17.85 -3.62
CA SER A 97 -8.80 16.99 -2.90
C SER A 97 -8.53 16.90 -1.40
N GLY A 98 -7.62 17.71 -0.87
CA GLY A 98 -7.45 17.90 0.58
C GLY A 98 -6.04 18.32 1.00
N ALA A 99 -5.89 18.65 2.28
CA ALA A 99 -4.61 18.95 2.94
C ALA A 99 -4.41 18.01 4.15
N HIS A 100 -3.21 18.04 4.73
CA HIS A 100 -2.84 17.24 5.91
C HIS A 100 -2.80 15.72 5.66
N TRP A 101 -2.26 15.31 4.51
CA TRP A 101 -2.12 13.90 4.11
C TRP A 101 -0.69 13.36 4.29
N GLU A 102 0.25 14.16 4.79
CA GLU A 102 1.67 13.81 4.97
C GLU A 102 1.91 12.59 5.86
N GLY A 103 0.96 12.23 6.72
CA GLY A 103 1.06 11.07 7.60
C GLY A 103 0.79 9.73 6.93
N VAL A 104 0.32 9.69 5.68
CA VAL A 104 -0.15 8.46 5.02
C VAL A 104 1.01 7.67 4.40
N SER A 105 1.13 6.39 4.75
CA SER A 105 2.12 5.44 4.25
C SER A 105 1.54 4.39 3.27
N ALA A 106 0.22 4.23 3.22
CA ALA A 106 -0.48 3.43 2.20
C ALA A 106 -1.93 3.89 2.07
N ALA A 107 -2.49 3.76 0.86
CA ALA A 107 -3.89 4.02 0.56
C ALA A 107 -4.45 2.92 -0.34
N VAL A 108 -5.62 2.39 0.01
CA VAL A 108 -6.34 1.35 -0.75
C VAL A 108 -7.73 1.86 -1.04
N GLN A 109 -8.08 2.04 -2.32
CA GLN A 109 -9.42 2.47 -2.73
C GLN A 109 -10.42 1.33 -2.61
N VAL A 110 -11.67 1.66 -2.28
CA VAL A 110 -12.80 0.73 -2.26
C VAL A 110 -13.99 1.33 -2.99
N ASP A 111 -14.75 0.50 -3.67
CA ASP A 111 -16.03 0.81 -4.32
C ASP A 111 -17.09 -0.02 -3.60
N LYS A 112 -17.91 0.63 -2.77
CA LYS A 112 -18.78 -0.08 -1.82
C LYS A 112 -20.16 -0.33 -2.41
N ASP A 113 -20.63 0.55 -3.29
CA ASP A 113 -21.89 0.38 -3.99
C ASP A 113 -21.75 -0.26 -5.39
N GLN A 114 -20.52 -0.60 -5.80
CA GLN A 114 -20.17 -1.27 -7.05
C GLN A 114 -20.64 -0.47 -8.28
N ASP A 115 -20.60 0.87 -8.19
CA ASP A 115 -20.98 1.75 -9.29
C ASP A 115 -19.84 2.01 -10.30
N GLY A 116 -18.66 1.43 -10.03
CA GLY A 116 -17.45 1.61 -10.81
C GLY A 116 -16.66 2.87 -10.41
N ARG A 117 -16.92 3.46 -9.25
CA ARG A 117 -16.21 4.60 -8.67
C ARG A 117 -15.83 4.29 -7.22
N PRO A 118 -14.70 4.81 -6.74
CA PRO A 118 -14.38 4.61 -5.34
C PRO A 118 -15.28 5.46 -4.43
N ASP A 119 -15.80 4.83 -3.39
CA ASP A 119 -16.58 5.45 -2.31
C ASP A 119 -15.74 5.81 -1.09
N GLY A 120 -14.53 5.25 -1.00
CA GLY A 120 -13.66 5.45 0.14
C GLY A 120 -12.30 4.81 -0.01
N GLN A 121 -11.51 4.91 1.05
CA GLN A 121 -10.16 4.40 1.12
C GLN A 121 -9.81 3.89 2.53
N TYR A 122 -9.11 2.76 2.60
CA TYR A 122 -8.29 2.45 3.77
C TYR A 122 -6.99 3.22 3.70
N LEU A 123 -6.63 3.92 4.78
CA LEU A 123 -5.40 4.70 4.90
C LEU A 123 -4.58 4.17 6.08
N ARG A 124 -3.34 3.79 5.83
CA ARG A 124 -2.39 3.46 6.90
C ARG A 124 -1.45 4.64 7.12
N GLY A 125 -1.34 5.11 8.36
CA GLY A 125 -0.36 6.12 8.76
C GLY A 125 1.06 5.56 8.84
N PHE A 126 2.08 6.42 8.96
CA PHE A 126 3.45 5.98 9.30
C PHE A 126 3.57 5.47 10.75
N ASP A 127 2.71 5.94 11.64
CA ASP A 127 2.53 5.47 13.02
C ASP A 127 1.89 4.08 13.13
N GLY A 128 1.30 3.59 12.03
CA GLY A 128 0.64 2.29 11.96
C GLY A 128 -0.81 2.32 12.40
N GLU A 129 -1.42 3.49 12.52
CA GLU A 129 -2.87 3.60 12.60
C GLU A 129 -3.49 3.29 11.23
N LEU A 130 -4.57 2.49 11.22
CA LEU A 130 -5.43 2.33 10.07
C LEU A 130 -6.71 3.14 10.27
N LEU A 131 -7.06 3.88 9.23
CA LEU A 131 -8.26 4.69 9.14
C LEU A 131 -9.07 4.24 7.92
N PHE A 132 -10.38 4.39 8.00
CA PHE A 132 -11.26 4.40 6.85
C PHE A 132 -11.66 5.83 6.53
N TYR A 133 -11.32 6.29 5.33
CA TYR A 133 -11.74 7.58 4.79
C TYR A 133 -12.88 7.33 3.81
N LYS A 134 -14.09 7.82 4.14
CA LYS A 134 -15.19 7.85 3.17
C LYS A 134 -15.06 9.13 2.37
N ASP A 135 -15.09 9.03 1.04
CA ASP A 135 -14.85 10.19 0.18
C ASP A 135 -15.86 11.30 0.47
N GLY A 136 -15.35 12.53 0.66
CA GLY A 136 -16.16 13.70 0.98
C GLY A 136 -16.72 13.74 2.42
N VAL A 137 -16.37 12.79 3.28
CA VAL A 137 -16.84 12.72 4.68
C VAL A 137 -15.67 12.80 5.65
N GLU A 138 -15.70 13.82 6.50
CA GLU A 138 -14.80 13.96 7.66
C GLU A 138 -15.65 13.93 8.95
N PRO A 139 -15.12 13.38 10.07
CA PRO A 139 -13.77 12.86 10.23
C PRO A 139 -13.59 11.45 9.65
N LYS A 140 -12.34 11.12 9.29
CA LYS A 140 -11.88 9.74 9.07
C LYS A 140 -12.27 8.84 10.25
N GLN A 141 -12.74 7.64 9.96
CA GLN A 141 -13.07 6.63 10.97
C GLN A 141 -11.81 5.87 11.36
N THR A 142 -11.41 5.95 12.64
CA THR A 142 -10.30 5.11 13.16
C THR A 142 -10.72 3.64 13.20
N ILE A 143 -9.92 2.78 12.59
CA ILE A 143 -10.02 1.32 12.72
C ILE A 143 -9.14 0.84 13.88
N GLY A 144 -7.92 1.38 13.98
CA GLY A 144 -7.05 1.17 15.13
C GLY A 144 -5.56 1.09 14.81
N PRO A 145 -4.70 0.94 15.83
CA PRO A 145 -3.24 0.91 15.69
C PRO A 145 -2.72 -0.47 15.23
N GLY A 146 -1.39 -0.56 15.03
CA GLY A 146 -0.68 -1.83 14.86
C GLY A 146 -0.57 -2.36 13.44
N TRP A 147 -1.00 -1.60 12.43
CA TRP A 147 -1.01 -2.04 11.03
C TRP A 147 0.36 -2.02 10.35
N ASN A 148 1.39 -1.48 11.01
CA ASN A 148 2.79 -1.53 10.57
C ASN A 148 3.41 -2.94 10.60
N ILE A 149 2.67 -3.95 11.08
CA ILE A 149 3.05 -5.37 10.94
C ILE A 149 2.87 -5.88 9.50
N TYR A 150 2.10 -5.16 8.69
CA TYR A 150 1.80 -5.50 7.30
C TYR A 150 2.65 -4.69 6.33
N ASP A 151 3.22 -5.35 5.32
CA ASP A 151 4.01 -4.71 4.27
C ASP A 151 3.18 -4.41 3.01
N ARG A 152 2.04 -5.09 2.83
CA ARG A 152 1.08 -4.84 1.75
C ARG A 152 -0.35 -4.83 2.28
N LEU A 153 -1.14 -3.90 1.75
CA LEU A 153 -2.58 -3.78 1.95
C LEU A 153 -3.24 -3.67 0.58
N LEU A 154 -4.36 -4.35 0.37
CA LEU A 154 -5.16 -4.27 -0.85
C LEU A 154 -6.61 -4.67 -0.57
N SER A 155 -7.54 -4.26 -1.42
CA SER A 155 -8.95 -4.64 -1.33
C SER A 155 -9.45 -5.06 -2.71
N PRO A 156 -9.62 -6.37 -2.97
CA PRO A 156 -10.01 -6.87 -4.27
C PRO A 156 -11.53 -6.95 -4.50
N GLY A 157 -12.35 -6.47 -3.55
CA GLY A 157 -13.82 -6.62 -3.58
C GLY A 157 -14.35 -7.43 -2.41
N ASP A 158 -15.63 -7.78 -2.43
CA ASP A 158 -16.30 -8.57 -1.38
C ASP A 158 -15.97 -10.06 -1.50
N LEU A 159 -15.02 -10.53 -0.69
CA LEU A 159 -14.57 -11.93 -0.67
C LEU A 159 -15.41 -12.79 0.29
N THR A 160 -16.09 -12.16 1.25
CA THR A 160 -16.81 -12.82 2.33
C THR A 160 -18.32 -12.88 2.09
N GLY A 161 -18.83 -12.17 1.09
CA GLY A 161 -20.27 -12.07 0.80
C GLY A 161 -20.99 -11.12 1.77
N SER A 162 -20.28 -10.14 2.32
CA SER A 162 -20.78 -9.19 3.31
C SER A 162 -21.50 -7.98 2.69
N GLY A 163 -21.35 -7.78 1.38
CA GLY A 163 -21.80 -6.60 0.66
C GLY A 163 -20.86 -5.39 0.80
N ALA A 164 -19.62 -5.59 1.28
CA ALA A 164 -18.60 -4.55 1.34
C ALA A 164 -17.23 -5.09 0.91
N PRO A 165 -16.38 -4.28 0.24
CA PRO A 165 -15.04 -4.72 -0.14
C PRO A 165 -14.18 -5.08 1.07
N ASP A 166 -13.62 -6.28 1.07
CA ASP A 166 -12.80 -6.80 2.16
C ASP A 166 -11.35 -6.31 2.07
N LEU A 167 -10.67 -6.23 3.21
CA LEU A 167 -9.26 -5.87 3.26
C LEU A 167 -8.38 -7.11 3.34
N LEU A 168 -7.45 -7.24 2.40
CA LEU A 168 -6.35 -8.19 2.49
C LEU A 168 -5.09 -7.47 2.99
N ALA A 169 -4.34 -8.15 3.86
CA ALA A 169 -3.09 -7.65 4.39
C ALA A 169 -2.03 -8.75 4.38
N ARG A 170 -0.86 -8.46 3.80
CA ARG A 170 0.29 -9.35 3.84
C ARG A 170 1.21 -8.94 4.97
N ASP A 171 1.54 -9.88 5.84
CA ASP A 171 2.53 -9.62 6.88
C ASP A 171 3.97 -9.77 6.34
N LYS A 172 4.93 -9.24 7.10
CA LYS A 172 6.35 -9.26 6.75
C LYS A 172 6.96 -10.67 6.67
N SER A 173 6.21 -11.71 7.07
CA SER A 173 6.62 -13.12 6.94
C SER A 173 5.98 -13.83 5.75
N GLY A 174 5.27 -13.10 4.89
CA GLY A 174 4.64 -13.65 3.69
C GLY A 174 3.32 -14.37 3.94
N VAL A 175 2.66 -14.15 5.08
CA VAL A 175 1.30 -14.66 5.30
C VAL A 175 0.29 -13.62 4.85
N LEU A 176 -0.67 -14.06 4.03
CA LEU A 176 -1.81 -13.24 3.62
C LEU A 176 -2.97 -13.47 4.59
N TRP A 177 -3.54 -12.37 5.06
CA TRP A 177 -4.65 -12.30 5.99
C TRP A 177 -5.83 -11.60 5.34
N LEU A 178 -7.03 -12.12 5.60
CA LEU A 178 -8.31 -11.55 5.22
C LEU A 178 -8.95 -10.89 6.44
N TYR A 179 -9.42 -9.66 6.24
CA TYR A 179 -10.25 -8.92 7.17
C TYR A 179 -11.60 -8.67 6.52
N GLN A 180 -12.64 -9.27 7.09
CA GLN A 180 -14.00 -8.99 6.67
C GLN A 180 -14.34 -7.51 6.94
N THR A 181 -14.83 -6.81 5.95
CA THR A 181 -15.38 -5.45 6.14
C THR A 181 -16.85 -5.55 6.53
N ARG A 182 -17.24 -4.82 7.58
CA ARG A 182 -18.64 -4.73 8.00
C ARG A 182 -19.34 -3.54 7.36
N ALA A 183 -20.67 -3.53 7.42
CA ALA A 183 -21.49 -2.45 6.88
C ALA A 183 -21.11 -1.05 7.44
N ASP A 184 -20.62 -1.00 8.68
CA ASP A 184 -20.14 0.22 9.37
C ASP A 184 -18.66 0.54 9.11
N ASN A 185 -18.03 -0.11 8.13
CA ASN A 185 -16.62 0.00 7.75
C ASN A 185 -15.62 -0.51 8.81
N THR A 186 -16.08 -1.09 9.92
CA THR A 186 -15.18 -1.78 10.85
C THR A 186 -14.66 -3.08 10.24
N LEU A 187 -13.53 -3.56 10.76
CA LEU A 187 -12.93 -4.82 10.32
C LEU A 187 -13.18 -5.94 11.31
N GLY A 188 -13.43 -7.14 10.79
CA GLY A 188 -13.49 -8.38 11.55
C GLY A 188 -12.13 -8.85 12.06
N ASP A 189 -12.15 -9.95 12.81
CA ASP A 189 -10.92 -10.65 13.15
C ASP A 189 -10.24 -11.16 11.89
N ARG A 190 -8.90 -11.15 11.89
CA ARG A 190 -8.14 -11.64 10.75
C ARG A 190 -8.29 -13.14 10.57
N VAL A 191 -8.55 -13.56 9.34
CA VAL A 191 -8.57 -14.97 8.92
C VAL A 191 -7.35 -15.22 8.04
N ARG A 192 -6.61 -16.30 8.30
CA ARG A 192 -5.45 -16.64 7.47
C ARG A 192 -5.91 -17.17 6.12
N VAL A 193 -5.50 -16.51 5.04
CA VAL A 193 -5.66 -17.02 3.68
C VAL A 193 -4.59 -18.09 3.40
N GLY A 194 -3.31 -17.77 3.64
CA GLY A 194 -2.21 -18.72 3.42
C GLY A 194 -0.82 -18.12 3.62
N ARG A 195 0.21 -18.98 3.59
CA ARG A 195 1.63 -18.59 3.61
C ARG A 195 2.20 -18.53 2.19
N GLY A 196 3.43 -18.04 2.04
CA GLY A 196 4.18 -18.07 0.78
C GLY A 196 3.88 -16.91 -0.17
N TRP A 197 3.24 -15.84 0.31
CA TRP A 197 2.93 -14.65 -0.48
C TRP A 197 4.12 -13.67 -0.57
N ASP A 198 5.20 -13.94 0.14
CA ASP A 198 6.49 -13.26 0.05
C ASP A 198 7.23 -13.55 -1.26
N GLN A 199 6.83 -14.59 -2.01
CA GLN A 199 7.34 -14.84 -3.36
C GLN A 199 6.93 -13.74 -4.36
N TYR A 200 5.89 -12.97 -4.06
CA TYR A 200 5.41 -11.88 -4.91
C TYR A 200 6.03 -10.54 -4.46
N THR A 201 6.67 -9.82 -5.38
CA THR A 201 7.25 -8.50 -5.08
C THR A 201 6.18 -7.41 -4.93
N ASP A 202 5.04 -7.61 -5.58
CA ASP A 202 3.88 -6.76 -5.50
C ASP A 202 2.58 -7.55 -5.62
N ILE A 203 1.50 -7.03 -5.05
CA ILE A 203 0.18 -7.65 -5.07
C ILE A 203 -0.84 -6.52 -5.22
N ALA A 204 -1.62 -6.59 -6.30
CA ALA A 204 -2.69 -5.64 -6.56
C ALA A 204 -4.02 -6.39 -6.66
N GLY A 205 -5.04 -5.81 -6.05
CA GLY A 205 -6.44 -6.14 -6.29
C GLY A 205 -7.11 -4.84 -6.70
N LEU A 206 -7.79 -4.87 -7.84
CA LEU A 206 -8.77 -3.85 -8.19
C LEU A 206 -10.10 -4.38 -7.65
N GLY A 207 -10.90 -3.50 -7.03
CA GLY A 207 -12.24 -3.84 -6.56
C GLY A 207 -13.07 -4.51 -7.64
N ASP A 208 -14.15 -5.15 -7.23
CA ASP A 208 -15.15 -5.66 -8.16
C ASP A 208 -15.65 -4.52 -9.07
N LEU A 209 -15.63 -4.79 -10.38
CA LEU A 209 -16.07 -3.88 -11.45
C LEU A 209 -17.45 -4.28 -11.95
#